data_AF-A0A7J4JNL4-F1
#
_entry.id   AF-A0A7J4JNL4-F1
#
_cell.length_a   1.000
_cell.length_b   1.000
_cell.length_c   1.000
_cell.angle_alpha   90.00
_cell.angle_beta   90.00
_cell.angle_gamma   90.00
#
_symmetry.space_group_name_H-M   'P 1'
#
loop_
_entity.id
_entity.type
_entity.pdbx_description
1 polymer ?
#
loop_
_entity_poly.entity_id
_entity_poly.type
_entity_poly.pdbx_seq_one_letter_code
_entity_poly.pdbx_strand_id
1 'polypeptide(L)'
;MDGVHTGALQGLSALPGVSRAGTSTTALIWRGFDAESAFHLSFLLSIPTVFAMEVVIWLFQGGVSAIPIAEGAMLAASSFAFGYATIEVLIRAAHRLNVAYLAFVFGMLMLVFGLWGIG
;
A
#
# COMPACT_ATOMS: atom_id res chain seq x y z
N MET A 1 -16.41 -14.77 0.18
CA MET A 1 -16.85 -13.65 -0.68
C MET A 1 -16.11 -12.36 -0.35
N ASP A 2 -15.60 -12.21 0.87
CA ASP A 2 -14.82 -11.05 1.35
C ASP A 2 -13.66 -10.69 0.43
N GLY A 3 -12.83 -11.67 0.05
CA GLY A 3 -11.68 -11.43 -0.83
C GLY A 3 -12.04 -10.88 -2.21
N VAL A 4 -13.21 -11.23 -2.76
CA VAL A 4 -13.66 -10.71 -4.07
C VAL A 4 -14.07 -9.24 -3.95
N HIS A 5 -14.82 -8.88 -2.91
CA HIS A 5 -15.21 -7.48 -2.68
C HIS A 5 -14.00 -6.61 -2.33
N THR A 6 -13.11 -7.11 -1.48
CA THR A 6 -11.87 -6.42 -1.12
C THR A 6 -10.97 -6.25 -2.34
N GLY A 7 -10.83 -7.28 -3.20
CA GLY A 7 -10.05 -7.19 -4.44
C GLY A 7 -10.64 -6.19 -5.43
N ALA A 8 -11.96 -6.17 -5.61
CA ALA A 8 -12.63 -5.21 -6.48
C ALA A 8 -12.42 -3.76 -6.01
N LEU A 9 -12.55 -3.50 -4.71
CA LEU A 9 -12.26 -2.19 -4.12
C LEU A 9 -10.76 -1.84 -4.18
N GLN A 10 -9.89 -2.81 -3.97
CA GLN A 10 -8.44 -2.62 -4.08
C GLN A 10 -8.01 -2.23 -5.50
N GLY A 11 -8.75 -2.62 -6.53
CA GLY A 11 -8.54 -2.14 -7.90
C GLY A 11 -8.56 -0.62 -8.05
N LEU A 12 -9.30 0.11 -7.19
CA LEU A 12 -9.31 1.57 -7.17
C LEU A 12 -7.94 2.18 -6.84
N SER A 13 -7.06 1.42 -6.18
CA SER A 13 -5.70 1.85 -5.88
C SER A 13 -4.76 1.90 -7.08
N ALA A 14 -5.24 1.49 -8.26
CA ALA A 14 -4.55 1.76 -9.52
C ALA A 14 -4.53 3.26 -9.88
N LEU A 15 -5.45 4.05 -9.32
CA LEU A 15 -5.47 5.50 -9.51
C LEU A 15 -4.28 6.14 -8.77
N PRO A 16 -3.53 7.04 -9.42
CA PRO A 16 -2.40 7.72 -8.78
C PRO A 16 -2.90 8.49 -7.56
N GLY A 17 -2.20 8.31 -6.46
CA GLY A 17 -2.53 8.94 -5.18
C GLY A 17 -3.58 8.21 -4.34
N VAL A 18 -4.20 7.14 -4.84
CA VAL A 18 -5.08 6.32 -4.01
C VAL A 18 -4.27 5.29 -3.24
N SER A 19 -4.29 5.38 -1.90
CA SER A 19 -3.56 4.45 -1.03
C SER A 19 -4.15 3.05 -1.09
N ARG A 20 -3.39 2.09 -1.63
CA ARG A 20 -3.77 0.67 -1.64
C ARG A 20 -4.07 0.13 -0.25
N ALA A 21 -3.17 0.35 0.72
CA ALA A 21 -3.39 -0.09 2.10
C ALA A 21 -4.67 0.51 2.69
N GLY A 22 -4.95 1.79 2.41
CA GLY A 22 -6.20 2.46 2.78
C GLY A 22 -7.42 1.77 2.16
N THR A 23 -7.43 1.58 0.83
CA THR A 23 -8.57 0.96 0.12
C THR A 23 -8.87 -0.45 0.61
N SER A 24 -7.86 -1.32 0.82
CA SER A 24 -8.09 -2.67 1.34
C SER A 24 -8.52 -2.68 2.80
N THR A 25 -7.93 -1.84 3.65
CA THR A 25 -8.36 -1.73 5.06
C THR A 25 -9.80 -1.20 5.15
N THR A 26 -10.16 -0.17 4.39
CA THR A 26 -11.55 0.34 4.34
C THR A 26 -12.52 -0.72 3.85
N ALA A 27 -12.17 -1.46 2.80
CA ALA A 27 -13.00 -2.54 2.30
C ALA A 27 -13.22 -3.63 3.35
N LEU A 28 -12.18 -4.01 4.10
CA LEU A 28 -12.28 -5.01 5.17
C LEU A 28 -13.11 -4.51 6.36
N ILE A 29 -12.94 -3.24 6.78
CA ILE A 29 -13.79 -2.64 7.82
C ILE A 29 -15.27 -2.64 7.37
N TRP A 30 -15.56 -2.30 6.11
CA TRP A 30 -16.92 -2.40 5.56
C TRP A 30 -17.46 -3.82 5.52
N ARG A 31 -16.59 -4.83 5.46
CA ARG A 31 -16.99 -6.24 5.58
C ARG A 31 -17.19 -6.69 7.03
N GLY A 32 -16.96 -5.82 8.01
CA GLY A 32 -17.20 -6.07 9.43
C GLY A 32 -15.97 -6.53 10.22
N PHE A 33 -14.78 -6.46 9.62
CA PHE A 33 -13.53 -6.71 10.35
C PHE A 33 -13.23 -5.53 11.28
N ASP A 34 -12.71 -5.83 12.47
CA ASP A 34 -12.17 -4.79 13.34
C ASP A 34 -10.93 -4.15 12.70
N ALA A 35 -10.54 -2.97 13.20
CA ALA A 35 -9.45 -2.22 12.61
C ALA A 35 -8.11 -2.99 12.61
N GLU A 36 -7.79 -3.73 13.68
CA GLU A 36 -6.53 -4.47 13.81
C GLU A 36 -6.47 -5.60 12.78
N SER A 37 -7.52 -6.45 12.74
CA SER A 37 -7.63 -7.52 11.75
C SER A 37 -7.63 -6.98 10.32
N ALA A 38 -8.31 -5.86 10.08
CA ALA A 38 -8.35 -5.23 8.77
C ALA A 38 -6.96 -4.75 8.32
N PHE A 39 -6.14 -4.18 9.21
CA PHE A 39 -4.76 -3.81 8.89
C PHE A 39 -3.88 -5.03 8.61
N HIS A 40 -3.88 -6.02 9.50
CA HIS A 40 -3.09 -7.24 9.31
C HIS A 40 -3.43 -7.94 7.99
N LEU A 41 -4.71 -8.09 7.68
CA LEU A 41 -5.14 -8.75 6.46
C LEU A 41 -4.87 -7.89 5.21
N SER A 42 -4.96 -6.56 5.32
CA SER A 42 -4.58 -5.61 4.26
C SER A 42 -3.09 -5.69 3.93
N PHE A 43 -2.22 -5.81 4.95
CA PHE A 43 -0.78 -6.03 4.74
C PHE A 43 -0.50 -7.41 4.14
N LEU A 44 -1.16 -8.47 4.61
CA LEU A 44 -0.98 -9.80 4.04
C LEU A 44 -1.42 -9.85 2.57
N LEU A 45 -2.53 -9.20 2.22
CA LEU A 45 -3.01 -9.01 0.84
C LEU A 45 -2.00 -8.24 -0.03
N SER A 46 -1.20 -7.35 0.57
CA SER A 46 -0.24 -6.57 -0.21
C SER A 46 0.83 -7.44 -0.88
N ILE A 47 1.22 -8.56 -0.27
CA ILE A 47 2.26 -9.46 -0.78
C ILE A 47 1.89 -10.04 -2.15
N PRO A 48 0.78 -10.81 -2.32
CA PRO A 48 0.40 -11.33 -3.63
C PRO A 48 0.03 -10.21 -4.61
N THR A 49 -0.58 -9.11 -4.14
CA THR A 49 -0.97 -8.00 -5.03
C THR A 49 0.23 -7.26 -5.61
N VAL A 50 1.24 -6.90 -4.79
CA VAL A 50 2.50 -6.30 -5.31
C VAL A 50 3.19 -7.28 -6.23
N PHE A 51 3.33 -8.53 -5.81
CA PHE A 51 4.03 -9.52 -6.62
C PHE A 51 3.39 -9.69 -7.99
N ALA A 52 2.07 -9.82 -8.06
CA ALA A 52 1.34 -9.90 -9.33
C ALA A 52 1.51 -8.62 -10.16
N MET A 53 1.46 -7.44 -9.55
CA MET A 53 1.68 -6.16 -10.23
C MET A 53 3.08 -6.07 -10.83
N GLU A 54 4.12 -6.42 -10.07
CA GLU A 54 5.52 -6.42 -10.52
C GLU A 54 5.74 -7.42 -11.65
N VAL A 55 5.16 -8.63 -11.57
CA VAL A 55 5.23 -9.63 -12.65
C VAL A 55 4.56 -9.10 -13.93
N VAL A 56 3.39 -8.47 -13.81
CA VAL A 56 2.70 -7.86 -14.95
C VAL A 56 3.56 -6.73 -15.55
N ILE A 57 4.07 -5.81 -14.73
CA ILE A 57 4.95 -4.73 -15.20
C ILE A 57 6.17 -5.29 -15.92
N TRP A 58 6.82 -6.31 -15.35
CA TRP A 58 7.98 -6.97 -15.93
C TRP A 58 7.66 -7.57 -17.31
N LEU A 59 6.53 -8.26 -17.45
CA LEU A 59 6.09 -8.86 -18.72
C LEU A 59 5.78 -7.83 -19.81
N PHE A 60 5.13 -6.71 -19.44
CA PHE A 60 4.64 -5.73 -20.40
C PHE A 60 5.61 -4.57 -20.69
N GLN A 61 6.55 -4.27 -19.78
CA GLN A 61 7.51 -3.16 -19.92
C GLN A 61 8.94 -3.61 -20.21
N GLY A 62 9.16 -4.90 -20.48
CA GLY A 62 10.48 -5.41 -20.91
C GLY A 62 11.48 -5.64 -19.78
N GLY A 63 10.98 -5.79 -18.55
CA GLY A 63 11.78 -6.16 -17.38
C GLY A 63 12.26 -4.99 -16.52
N VAL A 64 13.17 -5.29 -15.59
CA VAL A 64 13.78 -4.29 -14.72
C VAL A 64 14.80 -3.51 -15.55
N SER A 65 14.76 -2.16 -15.49
CA SER A 65 15.84 -1.31 -15.99
C SER A 65 17.20 -1.85 -15.55
N ALA A 66 18.27 -1.60 -16.30
CA ALA A 66 19.63 -2.09 -16.05
C ALA A 66 20.27 -1.50 -14.77
N ILE A 67 19.63 -1.69 -13.62
CA ILE A 67 20.14 -1.36 -12.29
C ILE A 67 21.15 -2.46 -11.94
N PRO A 68 22.38 -2.08 -11.57
CA PRO A 68 23.36 -3.04 -11.08
C PRO A 68 22.81 -3.86 -9.91
N ILE A 69 23.09 -5.17 -9.88
CA ILE A 69 22.57 -6.10 -8.85
C ILE A 69 22.87 -5.60 -7.43
N ALA A 70 24.05 -5.02 -7.21
CA ALA A 70 24.44 -4.46 -5.91
C ALA A 70 23.53 -3.32 -5.47
N GLU A 71 23.20 -2.38 -6.37
CA GLU A 71 22.30 -1.26 -6.09
C GLU A 71 20.87 -1.76 -5.87
N GLY A 72 20.40 -2.70 -6.70
CA GLY A 72 19.09 -3.34 -6.53
C GLY A 72 18.96 -4.05 -5.18
N ALA A 73 20.02 -4.75 -4.74
CA ALA A 73 20.04 -5.40 -3.43
C ALA A 73 20.01 -4.39 -2.27
N MET A 74 20.72 -3.26 -2.37
CA MET A 74 20.69 -2.20 -1.36
C MET A 74 19.30 -1.52 -1.30
N LEU A 75 18.67 -1.27 -2.45
CA LEU A 75 17.31 -0.74 -2.52
C LEU A 75 16.29 -1.72 -1.92
N ALA A 76 16.41 -3.01 -2.23
CA ALA A 76 15.54 -4.03 -1.65
C ALA A 76 15.73 -4.15 -0.13
N ALA A 77 16.98 -4.18 0.35
CA ALA A 77 17.29 -4.29 1.77
C ALA A 77 16.80 -3.07 2.56
N SER A 78 17.03 -1.86 2.04
CA SER A 78 16.53 -0.63 2.66
C SER A 78 14.99 -0.59 2.67
N SER A 79 14.36 -0.88 1.52
CA SER A 79 12.89 -0.95 1.43
C SER A 79 12.29 -1.97 2.39
N PHE A 80 12.94 -3.13 2.56
CA PHE A 80 12.52 -4.14 3.52
C PHE A 80 12.64 -3.64 4.97
N ALA A 81 13.78 -3.06 5.33
CA ALA A 81 14.01 -2.56 6.69
C ALA A 81 13.04 -1.43 7.07
N PHE A 82 12.91 -0.40 6.22
CA PHE A 82 12.00 0.71 6.44
C PHE A 82 10.53 0.27 6.35
N GLY A 83 10.20 -0.64 5.42
CA GLY A 83 8.86 -1.21 5.30
C GLY A 83 8.44 -1.95 6.56
N TYR A 84 9.31 -2.82 7.10
CA TYR A 84 9.05 -3.55 8.34
C TYR A 84 8.87 -2.61 9.53
N ALA A 85 9.78 -1.64 9.70
CA ALA A 85 9.67 -0.64 10.77
C ALA A 85 8.37 0.17 10.66
N THR A 86 7.96 0.53 9.43
CA THR A 86 6.72 1.29 9.19
C THR A 86 5.49 0.46 9.53
N ILE A 87 5.45 -0.84 9.21
CA ILE A 87 4.33 -1.72 9.58
C ILE A 87 4.13 -1.70 11.10
N GLU A 88 5.20 -1.85 11.87
CA GLU A 88 5.10 -1.85 13.33
C GLU A 88 4.62 -0.51 13.89
N VAL A 89 5.11 0.61 13.33
CA VAL A 89 4.63 1.95 13.69
C VAL A 89 3.15 2.13 13.34
N LEU A 90 2.72 1.70 12.16
CA LEU A 90 1.33 1.83 11.70
C LEU A 90 0.37 1.01 12.57
N ILE A 91 0.73 -0.23 12.92
CA ILE A 91 -0.08 -1.06 13.82
C ILE A 91 -0.19 -0.38 15.20
N ARG A 92 0.91 0.12 15.76
CA ARG A 92 0.88 0.86 17.04
C ARG A 92 0.04 2.14 16.96
N ALA A 93 0.12 2.87 15.85
CA ALA A 93 -0.64 4.09 15.62
C ALA A 93 -2.14 3.81 15.47
N ALA A 94 -2.52 2.73 14.77
CA ALA A 94 -3.90 2.31 14.59
C ALA A 94 -4.60 1.99 15.92
N HIS A 95 -3.86 1.51 16.94
CA HIS A 95 -4.40 1.31 18.28
C HIS A 95 -4.68 2.62 19.04
N ARG A 96 -4.11 3.75 18.61
CA ARG A 96 -4.13 5.03 19.33
C ARG A 96 -4.90 6.13 18.60
N LEU A 97 -5.01 6.02 17.27
CA LEU A 97 -5.55 7.05 16.39
C LEU A 97 -6.71 6.48 15.57
N ASN A 98 -7.73 7.31 15.33
CA ASN A 98 -8.76 6.98 14.35
C ASN A 98 -8.14 7.02 12.94
N VAL A 99 -8.24 5.89 12.23
CA VAL A 99 -7.71 5.67 10.88
C VAL A 99 -8.14 6.76 9.89
N ALA A 100 -9.32 7.36 10.09
CA ALA A 100 -9.81 8.47 9.27
C ALA A 100 -8.87 9.68 9.30
N TYR A 101 -8.25 10.00 10.44
CA TYR A 101 -7.28 11.09 10.52
C TYR A 101 -6.01 10.78 9.75
N LEU A 102 -5.52 9.55 9.81
CA LEU A 102 -4.33 9.13 9.09
C LEU A 102 -4.57 9.22 7.56
N ALA A 103 -5.72 8.73 7.10
CA ALA A 103 -6.14 8.84 5.71
C ALA A 103 -6.31 10.30 5.25
N PHE A 104 -6.91 11.14 6.11
CA PHE A 104 -7.10 12.56 5.81
C PHE A 104 -5.77 13.31 5.67
N VAL A 105 -4.81 13.06 6.57
CA VAL A 105 -3.48 13.69 6.51
C VAL A 105 -2.75 13.30 5.22
N PHE A 106 -2.73 12.01 4.86
CA PHE A 106 -2.11 11.58 3.61
C PHE A 106 -2.83 12.12 2.37
N GLY A 107 -4.16 12.16 2.39
CA GLY A 107 -4.96 12.76 1.33
C GLY A 107 -4.67 14.24 1.13
N MET A 108 -4.59 15.02 2.22
CA MET A 108 -4.20 16.44 2.16
C MET A 108 -2.78 16.63 1.66
N LEU A 109 -1.82 15.83 2.14
CA LEU A 109 -0.45 15.86 1.64
C LEU A 109 -0.41 15.64 0.12
N MET A 110 -1.14 14.64 -0.39
CA MET A 110 -1.18 14.38 -1.82
C MET A 110 -1.83 15.50 -2.64
N LEU A 111 -2.89 16.12 -2.14
CA LEU A 111 -3.47 17.29 -2.81
C LEU A 111 -2.46 18.44 -2.89
N VAL A 112 -1.75 18.72 -1.78
CA VAL A 112 -0.71 19.74 -1.77
C VAL A 112 0.41 19.42 -2.77
N PHE A 113 0.92 18.18 -2.75
CA PHE A 113 1.95 17.73 -3.71
C PHE A 113 1.49 17.83 -5.16
N GLY A 114 0.26 17.41 -5.46
CA GLY A 114 -0.31 17.49 -6.80
C GLY A 114 -0.49 18.93 -7.28
N LEU A 115 -0.91 19.84 -6.40
CA LEU A 115 -1.03 21.27 -6.71
C LEU A 115 0.32 21.97 -6.85
N TRP A 116 1.38 21.45 -6.24
CA TRP A 116 2.74 21.99 -6.34
C TRP A 116 3.48 21.59 -7.63
N GLY A 117 2.89 20.74 -8.48
CA GLY A 117 3.40 20.45 -9.83
C GLY A 117 4.64 19.56 -9.88
N ILE A 118 4.87 18.73 -8.86
CA ILE A 118 5.99 17.76 -8.79
C ILE A 118 5.60 16.35 -9.28
N GLY A 119 4.50 16.24 -10.05
CA GLY A 119 3.95 14.97 -10.56
C GLY A 119 4.32 14.71 -12.01
#